data_AF-A0A847WS54-F1
#
_entry.id   AF-A0A847WS54-F1
#
_cell.length_a   1.000
_cell.length_b   1.000
_cell.length_c   1.000
_cell.angle_alpha   90.00
_cell.angle_beta   90.00
_cell.angle_gamma   90.00
#
_symmetry.space_group_name_H-M   'P 1'
#
loop_
_entity.id
_entity.type
_entity.pdbx_description
1 polymer ?
#
loop_
_entity_poly.entity_id
_entity_poly.type
_entity_poly.pdbx_seq_one_letter_code
_entity_poly.pdbx_strand_id
1 'polypeptide(L)'
;MCRIEIIGLGAGDIDQLNLGTYRKLIEQDVPLFVRTADHPVLDSLKQENITFQAFDSIYQAHDHFEAVYEEIVFKLLNLAQQHQFIRYAVPGHPMLAECTVQMLLDQTDVKVEISGGQSFLDDLFTAVKIDPIEGFQFLDATSFERSQIDYTSHLIFCQVYDQMIAS
;
A
#
# COMPACT_ATOMS: atom_id res chain seq x y z
N MET A 1 -19.20 3.77 -15.92
CA MET A 1 -17.75 4.05 -15.78
C MET A 1 -17.28 3.15 -14.67
N CYS A 2 -16.31 2.27 -14.93
CA CYS A 2 -15.82 1.36 -13.89
C CYS A 2 -14.93 2.08 -12.88
N ARG A 3 -14.78 1.51 -11.67
CA ARG A 3 -13.92 2.08 -10.62
C ARG A 3 -13.11 1.04 -9.86
N ILE A 4 -11.98 1.49 -9.31
CA ILE A 4 -11.14 0.76 -8.36
C ILE A 4 -11.10 1.58 -7.07
N GLU A 5 -11.50 0.97 -5.96
CA GLU A 5 -11.24 1.53 -4.63
C GLU A 5 -9.98 0.88 -4.05
N ILE A 6 -8.95 1.68 -3.83
CA ILE A 6 -7.70 1.24 -3.21
C ILE A 6 -7.81 1.45 -1.70
N ILE A 7 -7.55 0.40 -0.94
CA ILE A 7 -7.72 0.36 0.50
C ILE A 7 -6.37 0.08 1.17
N GLY A 8 -5.91 0.99 2.03
CA GLY A 8 -4.76 0.70 2.87
C GLY A 8 -5.13 -0.10 4.11
N LEU A 9 -4.40 -1.19 4.34
CA LEU A 9 -4.61 -2.08 5.49
C LEU A 9 -3.90 -1.59 6.77
N GLY A 10 -3.01 -0.59 6.65
CA GLY A 10 -2.15 -0.17 7.75
C GLY A 10 -0.96 -1.11 7.97
N ALA A 11 -0.13 -0.84 8.98
CA ALA A 11 1.03 -1.68 9.33
C ALA A 11 0.71 -2.74 10.40
N GLY A 12 -0.48 -2.65 11.01
CA GLY A 12 -0.87 -3.43 12.17
C GLY A 12 -1.79 -4.60 11.89
N ASP A 13 -2.34 -5.12 12.99
CA ASP A 13 -3.39 -6.13 12.99
C ASP A 13 -4.79 -5.50 12.82
N ILE A 14 -5.81 -6.34 12.92
CA ILE A 14 -7.21 -5.94 12.74
C ILE A 14 -7.69 -4.93 13.80
N ASP A 15 -7.07 -4.87 14.98
CA ASP A 15 -7.47 -3.94 16.04
C ASP A 15 -7.07 -2.49 15.72
N GLN A 16 -6.04 -2.31 14.89
CA GLN A 16 -5.62 -1.01 14.38
C GLN A 16 -6.40 -0.59 13.13
N LEU A 17 -7.18 -1.50 12.54
CA LEU A 17 -7.97 -1.21 11.36
C LEU A 17 -9.16 -0.33 11.74
N ASN A 18 -9.29 0.84 11.08
CA ASN A 18 -10.45 1.68 11.32
C ASN A 18 -11.76 0.96 10.90
N LEU A 19 -12.83 1.19 11.67
CA LEU A 19 -14.12 0.53 11.46
C LEU A 19 -14.71 0.76 10.06
N GLY A 20 -14.43 1.92 9.46
CA GLY A 20 -14.90 2.24 8.10
C GLY A 20 -14.25 1.36 7.04
N THR A 21 -12.92 1.18 7.13
CA THR A 21 -12.14 0.30 6.27
C THR A 21 -12.54 -1.15 6.47
N TYR A 22 -12.68 -1.60 7.72
CA TYR A 22 -13.14 -2.95 8.02
C TYR A 22 -14.48 -3.26 7.34
N ARG A 23 -15.48 -2.37 7.49
CA ARG A 23 -16.80 -2.53 6.86
C ARG A 23 -16.73 -2.67 5.34
N LYS A 24 -15.80 -1.98 4.68
CA LYS A 24 -15.57 -2.10 3.24
C LYS A 24 -14.93 -3.44 2.88
N LEU A 25 -14.01 -3.96 3.69
CA LEU A 25 -13.32 -5.22 3.42
C LEU A 25 -14.24 -6.44 3.54
N ILE A 26 -15.22 -6.39 4.44
CA ILE A 26 -16.16 -7.52 4.67
C ILE A 26 -17.38 -7.53 3.74
N GLU A 27 -17.58 -6.50 2.92
CA GLU A 27 -18.72 -6.42 2.00
C GLU A 27 -18.48 -7.34 0.79
N GLN A 28 -19.12 -8.51 0.82
CA GLN A 28 -18.89 -9.62 -0.11
C GLN A 28 -19.38 -9.38 -1.56
N ASP A 29 -20.24 -8.38 -1.78
CA ASP A 29 -20.77 -8.07 -3.12
C ASP A 29 -19.75 -7.37 -4.02
N VAL A 30 -18.56 -7.03 -3.49
CA VAL A 30 -17.50 -6.37 -4.24
C VAL A 30 -16.24 -7.25 -4.21
N PRO A 31 -15.72 -7.66 -5.37
CA PRO A 31 -14.48 -8.43 -5.45
C PRO A 31 -13.31 -7.70 -4.77
N LEU A 32 -12.63 -8.42 -3.87
CA LEU A 32 -11.45 -7.93 -3.16
C LEU A 32 -10.19 -8.59 -3.71
N PHE A 33 -9.28 -7.75 -4.22
CA PHE A 33 -7.93 -8.13 -4.62
C PHE A 33 -6.94 -7.57 -3.61
N VAL A 34 -5.86 -8.29 -3.35
CA VAL A 34 -4.84 -7.86 -2.39
C VAL A 34 -3.45 -7.96 -3.03
N ARG A 35 -2.55 -7.04 -2.69
CA ARG A 35 -1.17 -7.08 -3.20
C ARG A 35 -0.47 -8.38 -2.81
N THR A 36 -0.62 -8.77 -1.55
CA THR A 36 -0.01 -9.94 -0.92
C THR A 36 -0.99 -10.56 0.06
N ALA A 37 -0.96 -11.88 0.22
CA ALA A 37 -1.69 -12.58 1.27
C ALA A 37 -0.99 -12.52 2.64
N ASP A 38 0.27 -12.06 2.67
CA ASP A 38 1.10 -11.89 3.86
C ASP A 38 0.82 -10.55 4.54
N HIS A 39 -0.26 -10.52 5.33
CA HIS A 39 -0.62 -9.35 6.13
C HIS A 39 -1.50 -9.76 7.32
N PRO A 40 -1.23 -9.29 8.55
CA PRO A 40 -2.00 -9.69 9.75
C PRO A 40 -3.52 -9.51 9.62
N VAL A 41 -3.97 -8.37 9.08
CA VAL A 41 -5.40 -8.11 8.81
C VAL A 41 -6.02 -9.19 7.90
N LEU A 42 -5.29 -9.66 6.89
CA LEU A 42 -5.84 -10.65 5.94
C LEU A 42 -5.99 -12.02 6.59
N ASP A 43 -5.16 -12.37 7.57
CA ASP A 43 -5.31 -13.62 8.33
C ASP A 43 -6.58 -13.58 9.21
N SER A 44 -6.88 -12.45 9.84
CA SER A 44 -8.14 -12.25 10.54
C SER A 44 -9.34 -12.34 9.59
N LEU A 45 -9.28 -11.69 8.42
CA LEU A 45 -10.36 -11.75 7.43
C LEU A 45 -10.59 -13.18 6.90
N LYS A 46 -9.55 -14.00 6.73
CA LYS A 46 -9.70 -15.43 6.38
C LYS A 46 -10.47 -16.20 7.45
N GLN A 47 -10.21 -15.94 8.74
CA GLN A 47 -10.93 -16.59 9.85
C GLN A 47 -12.43 -16.24 9.85
N GLU A 48 -12.77 -15.06 9.31
CA GLU A 48 -14.15 -14.60 9.12
C GLU A 48 -14.79 -15.08 7.80
N ASN A 49 -14.10 -15.95 7.04
CA ASN A 49 -14.52 -16.47 5.74
C ASN A 49 -14.68 -15.38 4.65
N ILE A 50 -13.94 -14.27 4.77
CA ILE A 50 -13.87 -13.28 3.70
C ILE A 50 -12.96 -13.79 2.60
N THR A 51 -13.46 -13.76 1.37
CA THR A 51 -12.73 -14.21 0.19
C THR A 51 -12.01 -13.04 -0.45
N PHE A 52 -10.78 -13.29 -0.91
CA PHE A 52 -10.01 -12.35 -1.69
C PHE A 52 -9.05 -13.08 -2.61
N GLN A 53 -8.57 -12.38 -3.63
CA GLN A 53 -7.54 -12.90 -4.53
C GLN A 53 -6.25 -12.10 -4.35
N ALA A 54 -5.16 -12.82 -4.06
CA ALA A 54 -3.86 -12.21 -3.85
C ALA A 54 -2.97 -12.28 -5.09
N PHE A 55 -2.07 -11.31 -5.24
CA PHE A 55 -1.13 -11.23 -6.36
C PHE A 55 0.26 -11.76 -6.03
N ASP A 56 0.46 -12.58 -5.00
CA ASP A 56 1.76 -13.16 -4.63
C ASP A 56 2.41 -13.94 -5.79
N SER A 57 1.61 -14.68 -6.57
CA SER A 57 2.08 -15.42 -7.75
C SER A 57 2.70 -14.52 -8.83
N ILE A 58 2.19 -13.28 -8.89
CA ILE A 58 2.82 -12.04 -9.36
C ILE A 58 4.34 -12.01 -9.34
N TYR A 59 4.80 -11.85 -8.11
CA TYR A 59 6.18 -11.63 -7.71
C TYR A 59 7.04 -12.87 -7.93
N GLN A 60 6.45 -14.07 -7.98
CA GLN A 60 7.17 -15.31 -8.24
C GLN A 60 7.42 -15.54 -9.75
N ALA A 61 6.63 -14.91 -10.62
CA ALA A 61 6.67 -15.14 -12.05
C ALA A 61 7.65 -14.21 -12.81
N HIS A 62 8.16 -13.16 -12.16
CA HIS A 62 9.01 -12.15 -12.79
C HIS A 62 10.30 -11.94 -12.02
N ASP A 63 11.38 -11.69 -12.78
CA ASP A 63 12.71 -11.42 -12.21
C ASP A 63 12.90 -9.94 -11.81
N HIS A 64 12.00 -9.05 -12.24
CA HIS A 64 12.12 -7.59 -12.08
C HIS A 64 10.82 -6.99 -11.53
N PHE A 65 10.95 -6.09 -10.55
CA PHE A 65 9.80 -5.45 -9.88
C PHE A 65 8.91 -4.63 -10.82
N GLU A 66 9.50 -3.94 -11.80
CA GLU A 66 8.77 -3.11 -12.77
C GLU A 66 7.72 -3.95 -13.53
N ALA A 67 8.14 -5.12 -14.06
CA ALA A 67 7.24 -6.03 -14.77
C ALA A 67 6.12 -6.58 -13.87
N VAL A 68 6.41 -6.83 -12.59
CA VAL A 68 5.38 -7.22 -11.60
C VAL A 68 4.32 -6.13 -11.46
N TYR A 69 4.75 -4.87 -11.30
CA TYR A 69 3.83 -3.76 -11.11
C TYR A 69 2.97 -3.51 -12.34
N GLU A 70 3.57 -3.54 -13.54
CA GLU A 70 2.84 -3.42 -14.82
C GLU A 70 1.78 -4.52 -14.97
N GLU A 71 2.11 -5.77 -14.66
CA GLU A 71 1.16 -6.87 -14.75
C GLU A 71 0.01 -6.73 -13.74
N ILE A 72 0.30 -6.35 -12.49
CA ILE A 72 -0.73 -6.11 -11.47
C ILE A 72 -1.69 -5.00 -11.93
N VAL A 73 -1.15 -3.88 -12.41
CA VAL A 73 -1.95 -2.74 -12.90
C VAL A 73 -2.82 -3.18 -14.07
N PHE A 74 -2.23 -3.86 -15.06
CA PHE A 74 -2.97 -4.40 -16.21
C PHE A 74 -4.12 -5.32 -15.79
N LYS A 75 -3.88 -6.25 -14.85
CA LYS A 75 -4.92 -7.14 -14.33
C LYS A 75 -6.02 -6.36 -13.61
N LEU A 76 -5.68 -5.41 -12.74
CA LEU A 76 -6.64 -4.61 -12.00
C LEU A 76 -7.55 -3.79 -12.94
N LEU A 77 -6.99 -3.18 -13.98
CA LEU A 77 -7.78 -2.43 -14.96
C LEU A 77 -8.79 -3.33 -15.71
N ASN A 78 -8.35 -4.52 -16.14
CA ASN A 78 -9.24 -5.50 -16.79
C ASN A 78 -10.33 -5.99 -15.84
N LEU A 79 -9.99 -6.32 -14.60
CA LEU A 79 -10.94 -6.76 -13.58
C LEU A 79 -11.97 -5.66 -13.27
N ALA A 80 -11.55 -4.40 -13.19
CA ALA A 80 -12.46 -3.28 -13.00
C ALA A 80 -13.44 -3.13 -14.17
N GLN A 81 -13.00 -3.33 -15.41
CA GLN A 81 -13.88 -3.33 -16.58
C GLN A 81 -14.88 -4.50 -16.55
N GLN A 82 -14.44 -5.69 -16.13
CA GLN A 82 -15.29 -6.88 -16.02
C GLN A 82 -16.35 -6.75 -14.91
N HIS A 83 -15.95 -6.30 -13.72
CA HIS A 83 -16.81 -6.26 -12.54
C HIS A 83 -17.51 -4.92 -12.31
N GLN A 84 -17.17 -3.88 -13.08
CA GLN A 84 -17.58 -2.48 -12.90
C GLN A 84 -17.07 -1.81 -11.62
N PHE A 85 -16.94 -2.53 -10.52
CA PHE A 85 -16.36 -2.06 -9.28
C PHE A 85 -15.55 -3.18 -8.60
N ILE A 86 -14.30 -2.87 -8.24
CA ILE A 86 -13.44 -3.76 -7.46
C ILE A 86 -12.76 -3.00 -6.32
N ARG A 87 -12.29 -3.76 -5.32
CA ARG A 87 -11.40 -3.27 -4.27
C ARG A 87 -10.02 -3.84 -4.44
N TYR A 88 -9.01 -3.01 -4.23
CA TYR A 88 -7.62 -3.42 -4.20
C TYR A 88 -6.99 -3.00 -2.87
N ALA A 89 -6.66 -3.96 -2.02
CA ALA A 89 -6.05 -3.68 -0.73
C ALA A 89 -4.53 -3.82 -0.77
N VAL A 90 -3.85 -2.86 -0.16
CA VAL A 90 -2.39 -2.80 -0.05
C VAL A 90 -1.98 -2.67 1.42
N PRO A 91 -0.85 -3.26 1.84
CA PRO A 91 -0.26 -3.01 3.15
C PRO A 91 0.03 -1.53 3.38
N GLY A 92 -0.04 -1.08 4.64
CA GLY A 92 0.28 0.31 4.99
C GLY A 92 -0.70 1.34 4.42
N HIS A 93 -0.16 2.50 4.06
CA HIS A 93 -0.90 3.62 3.46
C HIS A 93 -0.76 3.59 1.92
N PRO A 94 -1.84 3.66 1.11
CA PRO A 94 -1.76 3.47 -0.34
C PRO A 94 -0.87 4.46 -1.08
N MET A 95 -0.71 5.67 -0.54
CA MET A 95 0.18 6.70 -1.10
C MET A 95 1.64 6.60 -0.62
N LEU A 96 1.99 5.64 0.23
CA LEU A 96 3.33 5.55 0.82
C LEU A 96 4.14 4.45 0.14
N ALA A 97 4.93 4.85 -0.86
CA ALA A 97 5.86 3.98 -1.58
C ALA A 97 5.23 2.73 -2.24
N GLU A 98 3.99 2.86 -2.72
CA GLU A 98 3.28 1.82 -3.47
C GLU A 98 3.25 2.14 -4.98
N CYS A 99 4.19 1.55 -5.75
CA CYS A 99 4.31 1.80 -7.19
C CYS A 99 3.02 1.49 -7.98
N THR A 100 2.35 0.37 -7.67
CA THR A 100 1.09 0.00 -8.35
C THR A 100 -0.01 1.05 -8.18
N VAL A 101 -0.03 1.74 -7.02
CA VAL A 101 -1.04 2.78 -6.74
C VAL A 101 -0.75 4.01 -7.58
N GLN A 102 0.51 4.44 -7.69
CA GLN A 102 0.89 5.57 -8.54
C GLN A 102 0.53 5.31 -10.01
N MET A 103 0.89 4.13 -10.54
CA MET A 103 0.57 3.75 -11.91
C MET A 103 -0.94 3.71 -12.19
N LEU A 104 -1.74 3.29 -11.21
CA LEU A 104 -3.21 3.33 -11.30
C LEU A 104 -3.76 4.76 -11.27
N LEU A 105 -3.12 5.69 -10.58
CA LEU A 105 -3.53 7.10 -10.56
C LEU A 105 -3.15 7.84 -11.84
N ASP A 106 -2.06 7.44 -12.51
CA ASP A 106 -1.55 8.10 -13.72
C ASP A 106 -2.38 7.76 -14.98
N GLN A 107 -3.07 6.62 -14.99
CA GLN A 107 -3.97 6.24 -16.08
C GLN A 107 -5.35 6.92 -15.96
N THR A 108 -6.12 6.97 -17.06
CA THR A 108 -7.43 7.66 -17.12
C THR A 108 -8.62 6.77 -17.52
N ASP A 109 -8.38 5.50 -17.80
CA ASP A 109 -9.38 4.53 -18.27
C ASP A 109 -10.38 4.14 -17.17
N VAL A 110 -9.92 4.09 -15.92
CA VAL A 110 -10.70 3.65 -14.75
C VAL A 110 -10.62 4.70 -13.65
N LYS A 111 -11.75 4.99 -13.00
CA LYS A 111 -11.78 5.90 -11.84
C LYS A 111 -11.10 5.23 -10.64
N VAL A 112 -10.13 5.89 -10.04
CA VAL A 112 -9.45 5.41 -8.83
C VAL A 112 -9.85 6.25 -7.62
N GLU A 113 -10.24 5.58 -6.55
CA GLU A 113 -10.57 6.18 -5.25
C GLU A 113 -9.64 5.58 -4.19
N ILE A 114 -9.09 6.40 -3.30
CA ILE A 114 -8.19 5.94 -2.23
C ILE A 114 -8.88 6.08 -0.88
N SER A 115 -8.77 5.06 -0.04
CA SER A 115 -9.26 5.13 1.34
C SER A 115 -8.44 4.28 2.30
N GLY A 116 -8.58 4.55 3.60
CA GLY A 116 -7.88 3.82 4.64
C GLY A 116 -6.37 4.02 4.62
N GLY A 117 -5.67 3.11 5.30
CA GLY A 117 -4.22 3.06 5.35
C GLY A 117 -3.61 3.98 6.38
N GLN A 118 -3.62 3.58 7.64
CA GLN A 118 -2.79 4.27 8.62
C GLN A 118 -1.32 4.05 8.26
N SER A 119 -0.57 5.13 8.08
CA SER A 119 0.86 5.05 7.83
C SER A 119 1.59 4.65 9.12
N PHE A 120 2.74 3.98 9.00
CA PHE A 120 3.60 3.67 10.13
C PHE A 120 4.23 4.92 10.78
N LEU A 121 4.05 6.12 10.20
CA LEU A 121 4.63 7.36 10.70
C LEU A 121 4.22 7.68 12.14
N ASP A 122 2.97 7.42 12.53
CA ASP A 122 2.50 7.65 13.91
C ASP A 122 3.25 6.76 14.91
N ASP A 123 3.42 5.48 14.57
CA ASP A 123 4.17 4.51 15.38
C ASP A 123 5.66 4.87 15.42
N LEU A 124 6.22 5.33 14.30
CA LEU A 124 7.59 5.81 14.20
C LEU A 124 7.82 6.99 15.17
N PHE A 125 6.98 8.03 15.13
CA PHE A 125 7.11 9.17 16.03
C PHE A 125 7.01 8.74 17.50
N THR A 126 6.11 7.81 17.81
CA THR A 126 5.96 7.23 19.15
C THR A 126 7.22 6.47 19.59
N ALA A 127 7.79 5.65 18.70
CA ALA A 127 8.94 4.80 19.00
C ALA A 127 10.22 5.61 19.22
N VAL A 128 10.47 6.60 18.36
CA VAL A 128 11.68 7.43 18.43
C VAL A 128 11.53 8.66 19.34
N LYS A 129 10.30 8.92 19.82
CA LYS A 129 9.96 10.01 20.76
C LYS A 129 10.36 11.39 20.27
N ILE A 130 10.15 11.63 18.98
CA ILE A 130 10.39 12.95 18.36
C ILE A 130 9.06 13.65 18.12
N ASP A 131 9.06 14.98 18.20
CA ASP A 131 7.96 15.79 17.70
C ASP A 131 8.27 16.19 16.24
N PRO A 132 7.46 15.78 15.25
CA PRO A 132 7.70 16.14 13.86
C PRO A 132 7.66 17.66 13.60
N ILE A 133 7.08 18.46 14.51
CA ILE A 133 7.08 19.93 14.43
C ILE A 133 8.49 20.51 14.55
N GLU A 134 9.42 19.82 15.22
CA GLU A 134 10.82 20.27 15.37
C GLU A 134 11.62 20.21 14.05
N GLY A 135 11.02 19.66 13.00
CA GLY A 135 11.63 19.46 11.69
C GLY A 135 11.71 17.97 11.39
N PHE A 136 11.13 17.55 10.28
CA PHE A 136 11.08 16.15 9.87
C PHE A 136 11.23 16.04 8.35
N GLN A 137 12.17 15.21 7.92
CA GLN A 137 12.35 14.82 6.52
C GLN A 137 12.21 13.31 6.40
N PHE A 138 11.31 12.90 5.50
CA PHE A 138 11.09 11.52 5.13
C PHE A 138 11.60 11.31 3.71
N LEU A 139 12.63 10.49 3.56
CA LEU A 139 13.36 10.30 2.32
C LEU A 139 13.30 8.84 1.87
N ASP A 140 13.25 8.62 0.57
CA ASP A 140 13.44 7.29 -0.02
C ASP A 140 14.93 7.01 -0.17
N ALA A 141 15.43 5.99 0.52
CA ALA A 141 16.84 5.62 0.52
C ALA A 141 17.36 5.22 -0.88
N THR A 142 16.47 4.82 -1.78
CA THR A 142 16.84 4.34 -3.13
C THR A 142 17.03 5.47 -4.15
N SER A 143 16.52 6.68 -3.87
CA SER A 143 16.39 7.73 -4.89
C SER A 143 16.69 9.16 -4.41
N PHE A 144 17.03 9.37 -3.13
CA PHE A 144 17.30 10.71 -2.61
C PHE A 144 18.57 11.37 -3.20
N GLU A 145 18.56 12.70 -3.28
CA GLU A 145 19.76 13.49 -3.58
C GLU A 145 20.30 14.16 -2.32
N ARG A 146 21.63 14.18 -2.14
CA ARG A 146 22.27 14.83 -0.98
C ARG A 146 21.95 16.32 -0.84
N SER A 147 21.63 16.98 -1.95
CA SER A 147 21.21 18.39 -2.00
C SER A 147 19.87 18.65 -1.33
N GLN A 148 19.04 17.62 -1.16
CA GLN A 148 17.70 17.71 -0.57
C GLN A 148 17.72 17.57 0.97
N ILE A 149 18.86 17.17 1.54
CA ILE A 149 19.00 16.91 2.97
C ILE A 149 19.14 18.23 3.74
N ASP A 150 18.24 18.43 4.70
CA ASP A 150 18.35 19.42 5.74
C ASP A 150 18.82 18.75 7.04
N TYR A 151 20.11 18.93 7.33
CA TYR A 151 20.76 18.35 8.51
C TYR A 151 20.27 18.92 9.85
N THR A 152 19.38 19.91 9.84
CA THR A 152 18.79 20.49 11.06
C THR A 152 17.47 19.83 11.45
N SER A 153 16.88 19.02 10.57
CA SER A 153 15.63 18.28 10.81
C SER A 153 15.89 16.82 11.20
N HIS A 154 14.89 16.17 11.81
CA HIS A 154 14.88 14.71 11.99
C HIS A 154 14.87 14.02 10.62
N LEU A 155 15.86 13.17 10.33
CA LEU A 155 15.99 12.47 9.04
C LEU A 155 15.58 11.01 9.16
N ILE A 156 14.55 10.59 8.42
CA ILE A 156 14.11 9.20 8.35
C ILE A 156 14.15 8.72 6.91
N PHE A 157 14.90 7.64 6.68
CA PHE A 157 15.00 6.96 5.39
C PHE A 157 14.07 5.75 5.38
N CYS A 158 13.21 5.66 4.35
CA CYS A 158 12.41 4.47 4.06
C CYS A 158 13.02 3.65 2.93
N GLN A 159 12.40 2.51 2.61
CA GLN A 159 12.88 1.57 1.59
C GLN A 159 14.30 1.00 1.87
N VAL A 160 14.67 0.89 3.14
CA VAL A 160 15.95 0.28 3.59
C VAL A 160 15.76 -1.23 3.76
N TYR A 161 15.62 -1.96 2.66
CA TYR A 161 15.30 -3.40 2.67
C TYR A 161 16.54 -4.31 2.56
N ASP A 162 17.70 -3.79 2.21
CA ASP A 162 18.96 -4.54 2.18
C ASP A 162 20.13 -3.76 2.78
N GLN A 163 21.23 -4.47 3.01
CA GLN A 163 22.43 -3.92 3.62
C GLN A 163 23.18 -2.93 2.71
N MET A 164 23.02 -3.04 1.39
CA MET A 164 23.66 -2.13 0.43
C MET A 164 23.02 -0.74 0.47
N ILE A 165 21.69 -0.69 0.56
CA ILE A 165 20.93 0.56 0.72
C ILE A 165 21.16 1.16 2.12
N ALA A 166 21.40 0.33 3.13
CA ALA A 166 21.66 0.78 4.49
C ALA A 166 23.08 1.33 4.74
N SER A 167 24.03 1.14 3.81
CA SER A 167 25.47 1.42 4.01
C SER A 167 25.94 2.82 3.65
#